data_AF-A0A7C9RG19-F1
#
_entry.id   AF-A0A7C9RG19-F1
#
_cell.length_a   1.000
_cell.length_b   1.000
_cell.length_c   1.000
_cell.angle_alpha   90.00
_cell.angle_beta   90.00
_cell.angle_gamma   90.00
#
_symmetry.space_group_name_H-M   'P 1'
#
loop_
_entity.id
_entity.type
_entity.pdbx_description
1 polymer ?
#
loop_
_entity_poly.entity_id
_entity_poly.type
_entity_poly.pdbx_seq_one_letter_code
_entity_poly.pdbx_strand_id
1 'polypeptide(L)'
;MRTQVGIIGAGPAGLLLAYMLRRAGIDSVILEKRSRSYILGRVRAGVMEQATRDLLIELGLGDRLCRDGLLHKGFEIRFANERRRIDLSELTGGKVITVYGQQEVVKDLLAALEQENYPLH
;
A
#
# COMPACT_ATOMS: atom_id res chain seq x y z
N MET A 1 15.70 -0.10 24.85
CA MET A 1 15.43 -0.77 23.56
C MET A 1 16.55 -0.40 22.59
N ARG A 2 17.06 -1.36 21.80
CA ARG A 2 18.09 -1.14 20.76
C ARG A 2 17.66 -1.91 19.50
N THR A 3 17.79 -1.29 18.34
CA THR A 3 17.42 -1.86 17.03
C THR A 3 18.40 -1.34 15.97
N GLN A 4 18.43 -1.93 14.77
CA GLN A 4 19.24 -1.40 13.66
C GLN A 4 18.54 -0.21 13.00
N VAL A 5 17.21 -0.26 12.86
CA VAL A 5 16.42 0.80 12.22
C VAL A 5 15.22 1.21 13.09
N GLY A 6 15.18 2.47 13.49
CA GLY A 6 14.00 3.08 14.10
C GLY A 6 13.12 3.74 13.03
N ILE A 7 11.85 3.35 12.94
CA ILE A 7 10.88 3.86 11.97
C ILE A 7 9.85 4.72 12.71
N ILE A 8 9.68 5.97 12.28
CA ILE A 8 8.71 6.90 12.89
C ILE A 8 7.44 6.95 12.01
N GLY A 9 6.35 6.38 12.53
CA GLY A 9 5.03 6.35 11.90
C GLY A 9 4.63 5.00 11.31
N ALA A 10 3.44 4.52 11.68
CA ALA A 10 2.83 3.28 11.20
C ALA A 10 1.85 3.53 10.04
N GLY A 11 2.25 4.41 9.10
CA GLY A 11 1.57 4.57 7.83
C GLY A 11 1.97 3.50 6.81
N PRO A 12 1.40 3.49 5.59
CA PRO A 12 1.73 2.51 4.55
C PRO A 12 3.24 2.40 4.29
N ALA A 13 3.94 3.53 4.22
CA ALA A 13 5.39 3.55 3.98
C ALA A 13 6.19 2.91 5.13
N GLY A 14 5.88 3.25 6.38
CA GLY A 14 6.59 2.72 7.54
C GLY A 14 6.33 1.23 7.75
N LEU A 15 5.08 0.80 7.55
CA LEU A 15 4.69 -0.61 7.63
C LEU A 15 5.32 -1.45 6.50
N LEU A 16 5.30 -0.94 5.26
CA LEU A 16 5.94 -1.63 4.14
C LEU A 16 7.45 -1.72 4.34
N LEU A 17 8.10 -0.64 4.79
CA LEU A 17 9.53 -0.64 5.12
C LEU A 17 9.86 -1.67 6.20
N ALA A 18 9.10 -1.67 7.31
CA ALA A 18 9.28 -2.65 8.38
C ALA A 18 9.17 -4.09 7.87
N TYR A 19 8.16 -4.38 7.05
CA TYR A 19 7.97 -5.69 6.46
C TYR A 19 9.16 -6.11 5.57
N MET A 20 9.62 -5.19 4.71
CA MET A 20 10.78 -5.45 3.85
C MET A 20 12.08 -5.66 4.63
N LEU A 21 12.33 -4.84 5.65
CA LEU A 21 13.52 -4.97 6.52
C LEU A 21 13.49 -6.30 7.27
N ARG A 22 12.33 -6.68 7.80
CA ARG A 22 12.14 -7.96 8.50
C ARG A 22 12.44 -9.15 7.58
N ARG A 23 11.92 -9.15 6.35
CA ARG A 23 12.23 -10.18 5.34
C ARG A 23 13.70 -10.22 4.93
N ALA A 24 14.42 -9.10 5.05
CA ALA A 24 15.85 -9.02 4.83
C ALA A 24 16.69 -9.40 6.08
N GLY A 25 16.06 -9.77 7.20
CA GLY A 25 16.75 -10.08 8.45
C GLY A 25 17.34 -8.87 9.18
N ILE A 26 16.81 -7.66 8.92
CA ILE A 26 17.25 -6.41 9.54
C ILE A 26 16.29 -6.04 10.67
N ASP A 27 16.82 -5.93 11.89
CA ASP A 27 16.05 -5.58 13.07
C ASP A 27 15.54 -4.14 12.97
N SER A 28 14.23 -3.97 13.14
CA SER A 28 13.58 -2.67 13.11
C SER A 28 12.47 -2.57 14.15
N VAL A 29 12.12 -1.32 14.50
CA VAL A 29 10.99 -0.99 15.37
C VAL A 29 10.19 0.14 14.72
N ILE A 30 8.87 0.11 14.85
CA ILE A 30 8.02 1.25 14.53
C ILE A 30 7.58 1.96 15.82
N LEU A 31 7.65 3.29 15.82
CA LEU A 31 7.05 4.17 16.81
C LEU A 31 5.92 4.98 16.17
N GLU A 32 4.68 4.81 16.63
CA GLU A 32 3.51 5.52 16.16
C GLU A 32 2.83 6.27 17.31
N LYS A 33 2.55 7.56 17.10
CA LYS A 33 1.91 8.41 18.11
C LYS A 33 0.41 8.15 18.23
N ARG A 34 -0.22 7.63 17.17
CA ARG A 34 -1.66 7.47 17.03
C ARG A 34 -2.09 6.04 17.33
N SER A 35 -3.33 5.89 17.79
CA SER A 35 -3.88 4.57 18.07
C SER A 35 -4.04 3.75 16.79
N ARG A 36 -4.06 2.42 16.94
CA ARG A 36 -4.38 1.49 15.86
C ARG A 36 -5.72 1.80 15.19
N SER A 37 -6.74 2.13 15.99
CA SER A 37 -8.06 2.53 15.47
C SER A 37 -7.99 3.79 14.61
N TYR A 38 -7.13 4.75 14.99
CA TYR A 38 -6.95 5.98 14.22
C TYR A 38 -6.30 5.72 12.86
N ILE A 39 -5.26 4.88 12.80
CA ILE A 39 -4.58 4.58 11.52
C ILE A 39 -5.48 3.77 10.57
N LEU A 40 -6.28 2.84 11.10
CA LEU A 40 -7.19 2.01 10.31
C LEU A 40 -8.43 2.77 9.82
N GLY A 41 -8.92 3.76 10.58
CA GLY A 41 -10.10 4.54 10.23
C GLY A 41 -9.85 5.61 9.16
N ARG A 42 -8.60 5.81 8.72
CA ARG A 42 -8.26 6.92 7.84
C ARG A 42 -8.41 6.54 6.36
N VAL A 43 -9.53 6.96 5.79
CA VAL A 43 -9.75 6.91 4.33
C VAL A 43 -8.84 7.93 3.64
N ARG A 44 -8.01 7.45 2.71
CA ARG A 44 -7.12 8.28 1.87
C ARG A 44 -7.12 7.78 0.42
N ALA A 45 -5.97 7.76 -0.25
CA ALA A 45 -5.81 7.39 -1.64
C ALA A 45 -6.53 6.07 -1.95
N GLY A 46 -7.34 6.10 -3.01
CA GLY A 46 -8.01 4.91 -3.53
C GLY A 46 -7.29 4.31 -4.73
N VAL A 47 -6.31 5.00 -5.32
CA VAL A 47 -5.63 4.59 -6.56
C VAL A 47 -4.18 4.23 -6.23
N MET A 48 -3.77 3.06 -6.71
CA MET A 48 -2.43 2.50 -6.59
C MET A 48 -1.82 2.33 -7.98
N GLU A 49 -0.55 2.70 -8.12
CA GLU A 49 0.22 2.50 -9.34
C GLU A 49 0.64 1.03 -9.51
N GLN A 50 0.83 0.61 -10.76
CA GLN A 50 1.28 -0.74 -11.12
C GLN A 50 2.52 -1.19 -10.32
N ALA A 51 3.53 -0.33 -10.19
CA ALA A 51 4.77 -0.68 -9.50
C ALA A 51 4.55 -1.00 -8.00
N THR A 52 3.66 -0.26 -7.33
CA THR A 52 3.32 -0.54 -5.92
C THR A 52 2.50 -1.82 -5.80
N ARG A 53 1.57 -2.08 -6.73
CA ARG A 53 0.82 -3.34 -6.77
C ARG A 53 1.75 -4.53 -6.93
N ASP A 54 2.66 -4.46 -7.90
CA ASP A 54 3.55 -5.57 -8.22
C ASP A 54 4.52 -5.85 -7.06
N LEU A 55 5.03 -4.79 -6.42
CA LEU A 55 5.82 -4.93 -5.19
C LEU A 55 5.04 -5.65 -4.08
N LEU A 56 3.78 -5.31 -3.84
CA LEU A 56 2.97 -5.99 -2.82
C LEU A 56 2.75 -7.48 -3.18
N ILE A 57 2.58 -7.81 -4.46
CA ILE A 57 2.46 -9.19 -4.92
C ILE A 57 3.77 -9.95 -4.71
N GLU A 58 4.90 -9.39 -5.14
CA GLU A 58 6.25 -9.97 -4.94
C GLU A 58 6.56 -10.18 -3.45
N LEU A 59 6.01 -9.32 -2.60
CA LEU A 59 6.16 -9.42 -1.17
C LEU A 59 5.25 -10.46 -0.50
N GLY A 60 4.34 -11.09 -1.24
CA GLY A 60 3.38 -12.06 -0.70
C GLY A 60 2.15 -11.41 -0.04
N LEU A 61 1.94 -10.11 -0.26
CA LEU A 61 0.81 -9.32 0.28
C LEU A 61 -0.27 -9.09 -0.79
N GLY A 62 -0.18 -9.79 -1.92
CA GLY A 62 -1.00 -9.56 -3.11
C GLY A 62 -2.38 -10.21 -3.09
N ASP A 63 -2.65 -11.19 -2.21
CA ASP A 63 -3.84 -12.05 -2.34
C ASP A 63 -5.16 -11.27 -2.26
N ARG A 64 -5.31 -10.41 -1.24
CA ARG A 64 -6.50 -9.55 -1.11
C ARG A 64 -6.54 -8.47 -2.18
N LEU A 65 -5.39 -7.88 -2.50
CA LEU A 65 -5.27 -6.86 -3.55
C LEU A 65 -5.71 -7.39 -4.93
N CYS A 66 -5.31 -8.61 -5.29
CA CYS A 66 -5.67 -9.23 -6.57
C CYS A 66 -7.14 -9.65 -6.64
N ARG A 67 -7.73 -10.07 -5.50
CA ARG A 67 -9.13 -10.50 -5.43
C ARG A 67 -10.11 -9.32 -5.35
N ASP A 68 -9.79 -8.34 -4.53
CA ASP A 68 -10.72 -7.27 -4.14
C ASP A 68 -10.41 -5.94 -4.86
N GLY A 69 -9.22 -5.79 -5.47
CA GLY A 69 -8.80 -4.58 -6.19
C GLY A 69 -9.40 -4.47 -7.59
N LEU A 70 -9.77 -3.25 -7.99
CA LEU A 70 -10.37 -2.99 -9.30
C LEU A 70 -9.33 -2.46 -10.28
N LEU A 71 -9.03 -3.20 -11.35
CA LEU A 71 -8.11 -2.74 -12.38
C LEU A 71 -8.75 -1.69 -13.27
N HIS A 72 -8.09 -0.55 -13.41
CA HIS A 72 -8.49 0.56 -14.27
C HIS A 72 -7.44 0.76 -15.36
N LYS A 73 -7.86 0.60 -16.62
CA LYS A 73 -7.01 0.78 -17.81
C LYS A 73 -6.91 2.23 -18.28
N GLY A 74 -7.44 3.18 -17.52
CA GLY A 74 -7.53 4.58 -17.92
C GLY A 74 -8.53 5.37 -17.10
N PHE A 75 -8.62 6.67 -17.38
CA PHE A 75 -9.56 7.58 -16.72
C PHE A 75 -10.17 8.57 -17.72
N GLU A 76 -11.24 9.25 -17.31
CA GLU A 76 -11.87 10.31 -18.11
C GLU A 76 -11.50 11.68 -17.56
N ILE A 77 -11.29 12.64 -18.46
CA ILE A 77 -11.27 14.07 -18.14
C ILE A 77 -12.52 14.68 -18.79
N ARG A 78 -13.23 15.51 -18.03
CA ARG A 78 -14.40 16.26 -18.51
C ARG A 78 -14.10 17.75 -18.44
N PHE A 79 -14.16 18.42 -19.58
CA PHE A 79 -13.86 19.83 -19.72
C PHE A 79 -14.61 20.41 -20.92
N ALA A 80 -15.05 21.67 -20.83
CA ALA A 80 -15.79 22.35 -21.91
C ALA A 80 -16.99 21.56 -22.46
N ASN A 81 -17.74 20.89 -21.57
CA ASN A 81 -18.86 20.00 -21.93
C ASN A 81 -18.48 18.81 -22.83
N GLU A 82 -17.19 18.50 -22.94
CA GLU A 82 -16.68 17.33 -23.64
C GLU A 82 -16.15 16.30 -22.65
N ARG A 83 -16.25 15.03 -23.05
CA ARG A 83 -15.68 13.89 -22.35
C ARG A 83 -14.53 13.33 -23.17
N ARG A 84 -13.34 13.29 -22.59
CA ARG A 84 -12.14 12.70 -23.19
C ARG A 84 -11.69 11.52 -22.34
N ARG A 85 -11.64 10.34 -22.95
CA ARG A 85 -11.08 9.13 -22.33
C ARG A 85 -9.57 9.12 -22.59
N ILE A 86 -8.79 8.93 -21.55
CA ILE A 86 -7.35 8.63 -21.64
C ILE A 86 -7.20 7.14 -21.39
N ASP A 87 -6.82 6.39 -22.42
CA ASP A 87 -6.47 4.97 -22.30
C ASP A 87 -5.03 4.85 -21.77
N LEU A 88 -4.89 4.64 -20.47
CA LEU A 88 -3.58 4.49 -19.84
C LEU A 88 -2.88 3.24 -20.36
N SER A 89 -3.60 2.14 -20.53
CA SER A 89 -3.01 0.85 -20.94
C SER A 89 -2.40 0.97 -22.33
N GLU A 90 -3.10 1.57 -23.29
CA GLU A 90 -2.58 1.80 -24.63
C GLU A 90 -1.39 2.77 -24.62
N LEU A 91 -1.51 3.90 -23.92
CA LEU A 91 -0.51 4.98 -23.95
C LEU A 91 0.76 4.68 -23.14
N THR A 92 0.75 3.68 -22.27
CA THR A 92 1.87 3.38 -21.36
C THR A 92 2.45 1.98 -21.54
N GLY A 93 2.14 1.29 -22.65
CA GLY A 93 2.67 -0.04 -22.96
C GLY A 93 2.10 -1.14 -22.07
N GLY A 94 0.81 -1.05 -21.72
CA GLY A 94 0.07 -2.07 -20.97
C GLY A 94 -0.06 -1.83 -19.47
N LYS A 95 0.46 -0.72 -18.93
CA LYS A 95 0.35 -0.46 -17.48
C LYS A 95 -1.08 -0.08 -17.11
N VAL A 96 -1.48 -0.46 -15.90
CA VAL A 96 -2.78 -0.12 -15.33
C VAL A 96 -2.61 0.50 -13.95
N ILE A 97 -3.70 1.09 -13.44
CA ILE A 97 -3.81 1.47 -12.04
C ILE A 97 -4.81 0.54 -11.35
N THR A 98 -4.65 0.35 -10.05
CA THR A 98 -5.56 -0.47 -9.25
C THR A 98 -6.27 0.40 -8.24
N VAL A 99 -7.59 0.33 -8.23
CA VAL A 99 -8.39 0.95 -7.17
C VAL A 99 -8.45 -0.03 -6.01
N TYR A 100 -7.72 0.30 -4.95
CA TYR A 100 -7.68 -0.45 -3.69
C TYR A 100 -7.43 0.55 -2.56
N GLY A 101 -8.33 0.60 -1.59
CA GLY A 101 -8.27 1.62 -0.55
C GLY A 101 -6.99 1.52 0.27
N GLN A 102 -6.34 2.65 0.54
CA GLN A 102 -5.13 2.68 1.37
C GLN A 102 -5.34 1.98 2.72
N GLN A 103 -6.53 2.07 3.32
CA GLN A 103 -6.83 1.37 4.58
C GLN A 103 -6.72 -0.15 4.45
N GLU A 104 -7.02 -0.71 3.28
CA GLU A 104 -6.93 -2.15 3.05
C GLU A 104 -5.47 -2.61 2.98
N VAL A 105 -4.61 -1.85 2.30
CA VAL A 105 -3.16 -2.08 2.28
C VAL A 105 -2.58 -2.04 3.70
N VAL A 106 -3.01 -1.08 4.51
CA VAL A 106 -2.57 -0.96 5.91
C VAL A 106 -3.03 -2.15 6.73
N LYS A 107 -4.26 -2.64 6.54
CA LYS A 107 -4.76 -3.86 7.23
C LYS A 107 -3.90 -5.08 6.86
N ASP A 108 -3.60 -5.25 5.57
CA ASP A 108 -2.82 -6.39 5.09
C ASP A 108 -1.40 -6.38 5.65
N LEU A 109 -0.75 -5.22 5.64
CA LEU A 109 0.58 -5.03 6.21
C LEU A 109 0.60 -5.26 7.73
N LEU A 110 -0.39 -4.74 8.46
CA LEU A 110 -0.48 -4.96 9.91
C LEU A 110 -0.67 -6.44 10.23
N ALA A 111 -1.56 -7.12 9.51
CA ALA A 111 -1.80 -8.55 9.70
C ALA A 111 -0.53 -9.37 9.44
N ALA A 112 0.23 -9.05 8.39
CA ALA A 112 1.50 -9.72 8.08
C ALA A 112 2.55 -9.50 9.18
N LEU A 113 2.72 -8.25 9.64
CA LEU A 113 3.66 -7.92 10.72
C LEU A 113 3.27 -8.57 12.06
N GLU A 114 1.98 -8.71 12.33
CA GLU A 114 1.47 -9.40 13.54
C GLU A 114 1.76 -10.90 13.52
N GLN A 115 1.63 -11.55 12.37
CA GLN A 115 1.99 -12.97 12.23
C GLN A 115 3.48 -13.22 12.50
N GLU A 116 4.32 -12.21 12.32
CA GLU A 116 5.77 -12.27 12.57
C GLU A 116 6.18 -11.74 13.95
N ASN A 117 5.21 -11.43 14.82
CA ASN A 117 5.42 -10.81 16.14
C ASN A 117 6.28 -9.54 16.09
N TYR A 118 6.09 -8.70 15.06
CA TYR A 118 6.89 -7.49 14.87
C TYR A 118 6.65 -6.42 15.96
N PRO A 119 7.70 -5.76 16.49
CA PRO A 119 7.55 -4.74 17.52
C PRO A 119 7.05 -3.39 16.96
N LEU A 120 5.77 -3.11 17.19
CA LEU A 120 5.08 -1.86 16.89
C LEU A 120 4.62 -1.19 18.20
N HIS A 121 5.10 0.03 18.46
CA HIS A 121 4.83 0.79 19.69
C HIS A 121 4.05 2.07 19.42
#